data_AF-A0A9Q6EZC7-F1
#
_entry.id   AF-A0A9Q6EZC7-F1
#
_cell.length_a   1.000
_cell.length_b   1.000
_cell.length_c   1.000
_cell.angle_alpha   90.00
_cell.angle_beta   90.00
_cell.angle_gamma   90.00
#
_symmetry.space_group_name_H-M   'P 1'
#
loop_
_entity.id
_entity.type
_entity.pdbx_description
1 polymer ?
#
loop_
_entity_poly.entity_id
_entity_poly.type
_entity_poly.pdbx_seq_one_letter_code
_entity_poly.pdbx_strand_id
1 'polypeptide(L)'
;MNNDGLTLNQLAERNAALVTEVEKLRAERDRLVAENAYLLNGAARELNTSWMFHKTMLGAQSALACLSLGRESAARDWLEGTTDEACAEIPDDITVAGLQAWFDSQMVSNDGKSGFLTRAEAEEAIRKACPATDAYLAGIKADAITASLDACSDYLETDCVMDRLDISYEEAEKRTSGAIEFHDAMVDFANQLREGAK
;
A
#
# COMPACT_ATOMS: atom_id res chain seq x y z
N MET A 1 -12.53 6.03 41.79
CA MET A 1 -11.28 5.88 41.02
C MET A 1 -10.14 5.81 42.02
N ASN A 2 -9.72 4.60 42.40
CA ASN A 2 -8.53 4.43 43.24
C ASN A 2 -7.31 4.74 42.37
N ASN A 3 -6.68 5.89 42.61
CA ASN A 3 -5.28 6.08 42.26
C ASN A 3 -4.47 5.45 43.39
N ASP A 4 -4.20 4.15 43.29
CA ASP A 4 -3.13 3.56 44.09
C ASP A 4 -1.84 4.29 43.67
N GLY A 5 -1.28 5.04 44.62
CA GLY A 5 -0.12 5.89 44.36
C GLY A 5 1.07 5.05 43.95
N LEU A 6 1.33 5.00 42.64
CA LEU A 6 2.54 4.41 42.10
C LEU A 6 3.73 5.03 42.82
N THR A 7 4.63 4.17 43.29
CA THR A 7 5.91 4.62 43.85
C THR A 7 6.69 5.41 42.81
N LEU A 8 7.62 6.24 43.26
CA LEU A 8 8.45 7.06 42.36
C LEU A 8 9.17 6.20 41.29
N ASN A 9 9.56 4.98 41.66
CA ASN A 9 10.19 4.02 40.76
C ASN A 9 9.21 3.48 39.71
N GLN A 10 7.98 3.11 40.11
CA GLN A 10 6.96 2.64 39.16
C GLN A 10 6.53 3.75 38.19
N LEU A 11 6.49 5.01 38.64
CA LEU A 11 6.27 6.16 37.77
C LEU A 11 7.42 6.35 36.79
N ALA A 12 8.66 6.18 37.24
CA ALA A 12 9.85 6.29 36.38
C ALA A 12 9.86 5.20 35.30
N GLU A 13 9.55 3.95 35.66
CA GLU A 13 9.44 2.83 34.72
C GLU A 13 8.34 3.05 33.68
N ARG A 14 7.15 3.47 34.13
CA ARG A 14 6.03 3.78 33.22
C ARG A 14 6.38 4.93 32.28
N ASN A 15 7.02 5.98 32.78
CA ASN A 15 7.45 7.10 31.95
C ASN A 15 8.50 6.67 30.92
N ALA A 16 9.45 5.81 31.31
CA ALA A 16 10.44 5.25 30.38
C ALA A 16 9.77 4.46 29.25
N ALA A 17 8.82 3.58 29.59
CA ALA A 17 8.05 2.82 28.60
C ALA A 17 7.25 3.73 27.65
N LEU A 18 6.56 4.75 28.20
CA LEU A 18 5.80 5.71 27.40
C LEU A 18 6.69 6.53 26.45
N VAL A 19 7.88 6.93 26.90
CA VAL A 19 8.84 7.66 26.05
C VAL A 19 9.28 6.80 24.88
N THR A 20 9.64 5.53 25.13
CA THR A 20 10.01 4.58 24.07
C THR A 20 8.89 4.40 23.06
N GLU A 21 7.64 4.25 23.51
CA GLU A 21 6.50 4.10 22.61
C GLU A 21 6.23 5.36 21.77
N VAL A 22 6.33 6.55 22.38
CA VAL A 22 6.19 7.82 21.66
C VAL A 22 7.28 7.98 20.59
N GLU A 23 8.52 7.58 20.88
CA GLU A 23 9.61 7.62 19.90
C GLU A 23 9.37 6.65 18.73
N LYS A 24 8.90 5.44 19.01
CA LYS A 24 8.52 4.46 17.99
C LYS A 24 7.40 4.99 17.09
N LEU A 25 6.31 5.49 17.68
CA LEU A 25 5.18 6.06 16.93
C LEU A 25 5.59 7.26 16.07
N ARG A 26 6.52 8.10 16.57
CA ARG A 26 7.08 9.21 15.78
C ARG A 26 7.84 8.70 14.56
N ALA A 27 8.67 7.66 14.73
CA ALA A 27 9.42 7.07 13.63
C ALA A 27 8.49 6.44 12.57
N GLU A 28 7.43 5.73 13.00
CA GLU A 28 6.41 5.18 12.09
C GLU A 28 5.66 6.29 11.34
N ARG A 29 5.25 7.35 12.05
CA ARG A 29 4.62 8.52 11.44
C ARG A 29 5.54 9.15 10.40
N ASP A 30 6.81 9.34 10.71
CA ASP A 30 7.78 9.94 9.78
C ASP A 30 7.94 9.10 8.51
N ARG A 31 7.97 7.75 8.63
CA ARG A 31 7.98 6.83 7.48
C ARG A 31 6.71 6.96 6.64
N LEU A 32 5.54 6.97 7.27
CA LEU A 32 4.26 7.12 6.55
C LEU A 32 4.14 8.49 5.87
N VAL A 33 4.65 9.56 6.48
CA VAL A 33 4.69 10.89 5.86
C VAL A 33 5.60 10.89 4.62
N ALA A 34 6.78 10.28 4.72
CA ALA A 34 7.70 10.18 3.59
C ALA A 34 7.10 9.37 2.43
N GLU A 35 6.48 8.23 2.73
CA GLU A 35 5.80 7.40 1.74
C GLU A 35 4.63 8.14 1.09
N ASN A 36 3.75 8.79 1.88
CA ASN A 36 2.64 9.57 1.33
C ASN A 36 3.12 10.72 0.43
N ALA A 37 4.21 11.41 0.79
CA ALA A 37 4.77 12.46 -0.05
C ALA A 37 5.25 11.91 -1.41
N TYR A 38 5.89 10.73 -1.41
CA TYR A 38 6.32 10.04 -2.62
C TYR A 38 5.12 9.60 -3.48
N LEU A 39 4.11 8.96 -2.87
CA LEU A 39 2.92 8.49 -3.56
C LEU A 39 2.09 9.64 -4.14
N LEU A 40 1.93 10.75 -3.41
CA LEU A 40 1.22 11.92 -3.90
C LEU A 40 1.89 12.53 -5.14
N ASN A 41 3.23 12.58 -5.13
CA ASN A 41 3.98 13.03 -6.30
C ASN A 41 3.78 12.08 -7.50
N GLY A 42 3.85 10.77 -7.25
CA GLY A 42 3.56 9.74 -8.27
C GLY A 42 2.16 9.88 -8.85
N ALA A 43 1.14 9.99 -8.00
CA ALA A 43 -0.25 10.16 -8.41
C ALA A 43 -0.46 11.45 -9.23
N ALA A 44 0.17 12.56 -8.82
CA ALA A 44 0.12 13.81 -9.57
C ALA A 44 0.76 13.66 -10.97
N ARG A 45 1.89 12.95 -11.07
CA ARG A 45 2.55 12.66 -12.35
C ARG A 45 1.66 11.82 -13.26
N GLU A 46 1.06 10.75 -12.75
CA GLU A 46 0.15 9.89 -13.52
C GLU A 46 -1.13 10.62 -13.94
N LEU A 47 -1.70 11.46 -13.06
CA LEU A 47 -2.83 12.33 -13.41
C LEU A 47 -2.48 13.33 -14.52
N ASN A 48 -1.30 13.94 -14.45
CA ASN A 48 -0.81 14.84 -15.49
C ASN A 48 -0.65 14.10 -16.84
N THR A 49 -0.07 12.90 -16.82
CA THR A 49 0.04 12.04 -18.00
C THR A 49 -1.34 11.67 -18.56
N SER A 50 -2.29 11.29 -17.71
CA SER A 50 -3.67 11.00 -18.12
C SER A 50 -4.36 12.20 -18.75
N TRP A 51 -4.16 13.40 -18.20
CA TRP A 51 -4.66 14.64 -18.78
C TRP A 51 -4.07 14.92 -20.16
N MET A 52 -2.74 14.76 -20.33
CA MET A 52 -2.09 14.91 -21.64
C MET A 52 -2.68 13.92 -22.66
N PHE A 53 -2.83 12.64 -22.29
CA PHE A 53 -3.48 11.65 -23.17
C PHE A 53 -4.90 12.04 -23.56
N HIS A 54 -5.69 12.55 -22.61
CA HIS A 54 -7.04 13.02 -22.91
C HIS A 54 -7.04 14.21 -23.88
N LYS A 55 -6.15 15.19 -23.69
CA LYS A 55 -5.95 16.33 -24.59
C LYS A 55 -5.58 15.86 -26.00
N THR A 56 -4.64 14.93 -26.13
CA THR A 56 -4.24 14.36 -27.44
C THR A 56 -5.40 13.63 -28.12
N MET A 57 -6.17 12.82 -27.39
CA MET A 57 -7.34 12.12 -27.94
C MET A 57 -8.42 13.08 -28.44
N LEU A 58 -8.72 14.14 -27.69
CA LEU A 58 -9.68 15.17 -28.12
C LEU A 58 -9.17 15.98 -29.32
N GLY A 59 -7.87 16.29 -29.37
CA GLY A 59 -7.23 16.95 -30.52
C GLY A 59 -7.34 16.10 -31.78
N ALA A 60 -7.02 14.80 -31.69
CA ALA A 60 -7.16 13.86 -32.80
C ALA A 60 -8.62 13.73 -33.27
N GLN A 61 -9.59 13.64 -32.35
CA GLN A 61 -11.02 13.63 -32.70
C GLN A 61 -11.45 14.92 -33.43
N SER A 62 -10.96 16.07 -32.96
CA SER A 62 -11.24 17.37 -33.58
C SER A 62 -10.64 17.47 -35.00
N ALA A 63 -9.43 16.95 -35.19
CA ALA A 63 -8.78 16.86 -36.50
C ALA A 63 -9.56 15.95 -37.46
N LEU A 64 -10.00 14.77 -37.01
CA LEU A 64 -10.84 13.86 -37.80
C LEU A 64 -12.15 14.54 -38.24
N ALA A 65 -12.80 15.30 -37.35
CA ALA A 65 -13.99 16.07 -37.70
C ALA A 65 -13.68 17.14 -38.77
N CYS A 66 -12.55 17.85 -38.66
CA CYS A 66 -12.12 18.82 -39.67
C CYS A 66 -11.89 18.16 -41.04
N LEU A 67 -11.25 16.99 -41.09
CA LEU A 67 -11.04 16.22 -42.31
C LEU A 67 -12.37 15.82 -42.97
N SER A 68 -13.36 15.38 -42.18
CA SER A 68 -14.70 15.04 -42.71
C SER A 68 -15.41 16.22 -43.37
N LEU A 69 -15.03 17.45 -43.02
CA LEU A 69 -15.56 18.70 -43.57
C LEU A 69 -14.66 19.28 -44.69
N GLY A 70 -13.61 18.57 -45.10
CA GLY A 70 -12.65 19.04 -46.10
C GLY A 70 -11.74 20.18 -45.63
N ARG A 71 -11.60 20.38 -44.30
CA ARG A 71 -10.80 21.46 -43.70
C ARG A 71 -9.43 20.97 -43.27
N GLU A 72 -8.59 20.62 -44.24
CA GLU A 72 -7.27 20.01 -44.00
C GLU A 72 -6.31 20.89 -43.20
N SER A 73 -6.30 22.21 -43.43
CA SER A 73 -5.46 23.13 -42.65
C SER A 73 -5.84 23.14 -41.17
N ALA A 74 -7.14 23.21 -40.86
CA ALA A 74 -7.60 23.19 -39.48
C ALA A 74 -7.33 21.85 -38.80
N ALA A 75 -7.40 20.73 -39.54
CA ALA A 75 -7.02 19.43 -39.01
C ALA A 75 -5.53 19.37 -38.64
N ARG A 76 -4.66 19.97 -39.47
CA ARG A 76 -3.22 20.09 -39.19
C ARG A 76 -2.98 20.93 -37.92
N ASP A 77 -3.62 22.09 -37.80
CA ASP A 77 -3.46 22.96 -36.62
C ASP A 77 -3.84 22.24 -35.31
N TRP A 78 -4.92 21.44 -35.31
CA TRP A 78 -5.33 20.64 -34.16
C TRP A 78 -4.33 19.53 -33.79
N LEU A 79 -3.73 18.88 -34.79
CA LEU A 79 -2.73 17.84 -34.56
C LEU A 79 -1.42 18.47 -34.07
N GLU A 80 -0.91 19.47 -34.78
CA GLU A 80 0.35 20.14 -34.45
C GLU A 80 0.34 20.69 -33.03
N GLY A 81 -0.72 21.40 -32.62
CA GLY A 81 -0.88 21.97 -31.27
C GLY A 81 -1.12 20.95 -30.14
N THR A 82 -1.13 19.65 -30.45
CA THR A 82 -1.13 18.57 -29.45
C THR A 82 0.14 17.71 -29.51
N THR A 83 0.90 17.77 -30.60
CA THR A 83 2.12 16.98 -30.83
C THR A 83 3.41 17.75 -30.59
N ASP A 84 3.36 19.07 -30.52
CA ASP A 84 4.46 19.97 -30.15
C ASP A 84 4.99 19.74 -28.72
N GLU A 85 4.23 19.06 -27.87
CA GLU A 85 4.66 18.58 -26.55
C GLU A 85 5.24 17.14 -26.59
N ALA A 86 5.25 16.45 -27.73
CA ALA A 86 5.75 15.09 -27.85
C ALA A 86 7.29 15.06 -27.94
N CYS A 87 7.95 14.25 -27.10
CA CYS A 87 9.41 14.12 -27.08
C CYS A 87 9.97 13.16 -28.15
N ALA A 88 9.15 12.63 -29.06
CA ALA A 88 9.58 11.67 -30.07
C ALA A 88 9.82 12.39 -31.41
N GLU A 89 11.08 12.42 -31.86
CA GLU A 89 11.46 13.02 -33.13
C GLU A 89 11.25 12.02 -34.28
N ILE A 90 10.51 12.45 -35.30
CA ILE A 90 10.31 11.69 -36.53
C ILE A 90 11.54 11.88 -37.43
N PRO A 91 12.15 10.80 -37.97
CA PRO A 91 13.28 10.91 -38.90
C PRO A 91 12.95 11.72 -40.16
N ASP A 92 13.89 12.54 -40.62
CA ASP A 92 13.72 13.40 -41.80
C ASP A 92 13.45 12.61 -43.10
N ASP A 93 13.90 11.36 -43.18
CA ASP A 93 13.75 10.46 -44.33
C ASP A 93 12.60 9.46 -44.20
N ILE A 94 11.70 9.66 -43.21
CA ILE A 94 10.56 8.77 -42.99
C ILE A 94 9.67 8.70 -44.24
N THR A 95 9.27 7.48 -44.61
CA THR A 95 8.28 7.25 -45.67
C THR A 95 6.95 6.84 -45.07
N VAL A 96 5.86 7.02 -45.83
CA VAL A 96 4.52 6.56 -45.38
C VAL A 96 4.53 5.06 -45.04
N ALA A 97 5.28 4.25 -45.79
CA ALA A 97 5.44 2.83 -45.52
C ALA A 97 6.27 2.54 -44.25
N GLY A 98 7.21 3.42 -43.89
CA GLY A 98 8.06 3.30 -42.71
C GLY A 98 7.43 3.79 -41.40
N LEU A 99 6.36 4.60 -41.47
CA LEU A 99 5.72 5.20 -40.30
C LEU A 99 5.23 4.17 -39.28
N GLN A 100 4.63 3.07 -39.72
CA GLN A 100 4.11 2.05 -38.81
C GLN A 100 5.23 1.39 -38.01
N ALA A 101 6.34 1.05 -38.68
CA ALA A 101 7.48 0.41 -38.01
C ALA A 101 8.16 1.35 -37.01
N TRP A 102 8.29 2.64 -37.35
CA TRP A 102 8.79 3.64 -36.41
C TRP A 102 7.84 3.83 -35.22
N PHE A 103 6.53 3.90 -35.46
CA PHE A 103 5.53 4.00 -34.40
C PHE A 103 5.62 2.81 -33.43
N ASP A 104 5.63 1.59 -33.96
CA ASP A 104 5.73 0.37 -33.16
C ASP A 104 7.03 0.33 -32.34
N SER A 105 8.13 0.89 -32.85
CA SER A 105 9.38 0.99 -32.10
C SER A 105 9.34 2.01 -30.95
N GLN A 106 8.45 3.01 -31.01
CA GLN A 106 8.21 3.95 -29.90
C GLN A 106 7.29 3.35 -28.82
N MET A 107 6.54 2.29 -29.14
CA MET A 107 5.55 1.67 -28.23
C MET A 107 6.17 0.59 -27.33
N VAL A 108 7.38 0.84 -26.80
CA VAL A 108 8.08 -0.06 -25.88
C VAL A 108 8.15 0.62 -24.50
N SER A 109 7.71 -0.09 -23.46
CA SER A 109 7.80 0.39 -22.07
C SER A 109 9.27 0.50 -21.63
N ASN A 110 9.55 1.30 -20.59
CA ASN A 110 10.89 1.50 -20.02
C ASN A 110 11.58 0.19 -19.55
N ASP A 111 10.84 -0.90 -19.38
CA ASP A 111 11.34 -2.23 -19.01
C ASP A 111 11.51 -3.20 -20.20
N GLY A 112 11.31 -2.74 -21.43
CA GLY A 112 11.47 -3.54 -22.65
C GLY A 112 10.29 -4.49 -22.96
N LYS A 113 9.18 -4.40 -22.21
CA LYS A 113 7.94 -5.16 -22.48
C LYS A 113 6.91 -4.31 -23.22
N SER A 114 5.93 -4.97 -23.86
CA SER A 114 4.86 -4.30 -24.58
C SER A 114 3.93 -3.53 -23.63
N GLY A 115 4.14 -2.23 -23.55
CA GLY A 115 3.15 -1.14 -23.35
C GLY A 115 2.37 -1.03 -22.04
N PHE A 116 1.87 -2.12 -21.45
CA PHE A 116 0.89 -2.03 -20.36
C PHE A 116 1.06 -3.15 -19.34
N LEU A 117 1.16 -2.78 -18.07
CA LEU A 117 1.00 -3.72 -16.96
C LEU A 117 -0.42 -4.27 -16.97
N THR A 118 -0.57 -5.57 -16.73
CA THR A 118 -1.86 -6.14 -16.33
C THR A 118 -2.31 -5.52 -14.99
N ARG A 119 -3.61 -5.60 -14.67
CA ARG A 119 -4.12 -5.15 -13.37
C ARG A 119 -3.34 -5.77 -12.20
N ALA A 120 -2.99 -7.06 -12.30
CA ALA A 120 -2.25 -7.77 -11.26
C ALA A 120 -0.81 -7.21 -11.12
N GLU A 121 -0.11 -6.99 -12.24
CA GLU A 121 1.24 -6.41 -12.22
C GLU A 121 1.24 -4.96 -11.71
N ALA A 122 0.21 -4.18 -12.04
CA ALA A 122 0.03 -2.82 -11.52
C ALA A 122 -0.25 -2.83 -10.01
N GLU A 123 -1.12 -3.73 -9.52
CA GLU A 123 -1.39 -3.88 -8.09
C GLU A 123 -0.13 -4.32 -7.32
N GLU A 124 0.66 -5.24 -7.86
CA GLU A 124 1.93 -5.67 -7.26
C GLU A 124 2.95 -4.51 -7.21
N ALA A 125 3.10 -3.78 -8.30
CA ALA A 125 4.00 -2.62 -8.37
C ALA A 125 3.61 -1.52 -7.36
N ILE A 126 2.31 -1.27 -7.20
CA ILE A 126 1.78 -0.29 -6.22
C ILE A 126 2.08 -0.76 -4.80
N ARG A 127 1.82 -2.04 -4.46
CA ARG A 127 2.13 -2.58 -3.13
C ARG A 127 3.61 -2.45 -2.80
N LYS A 128 4.49 -2.77 -3.76
CA LYS A 128 5.94 -2.63 -3.59
C LYS A 128 6.39 -1.19 -3.35
N ALA A 129 5.60 -0.20 -3.80
CA ALA A 129 5.85 1.21 -3.55
C ALA A 129 5.29 1.72 -2.20
N CYS A 130 4.55 0.88 -1.44
CA CYS A 130 3.91 1.24 -0.18
C CYS A 130 4.34 0.36 1.04
N PRO A 131 5.65 0.07 1.24
CA PRO A 131 6.09 -0.85 2.28
C PRO A 131 5.79 -0.39 3.72
N ALA A 132 5.73 0.92 3.98
CA ALA A 132 5.41 1.44 5.31
C ALA A 132 3.92 1.26 5.64
N THR A 133 3.03 1.46 4.67
CA THR A 133 1.60 1.17 4.82
C THR A 133 1.34 -0.32 5.07
N ASP A 134 2.03 -1.21 4.33
CA ASP A 134 1.90 -2.65 4.54
C ASP A 134 2.39 -3.08 5.94
N ALA A 135 3.53 -2.55 6.38
CA ALA A 135 4.04 -2.79 7.73
C ALA A 135 3.07 -2.27 8.82
N TYR A 136 2.48 -1.09 8.62
CA TYR A 136 1.49 -0.53 9.53
C TYR A 136 0.23 -1.41 9.63
N LEU A 137 -0.31 -1.88 8.51
CA LEU A 137 -1.44 -2.81 8.50
C LEU A 137 -1.12 -4.15 9.17
N ALA A 138 0.09 -4.66 9.01
CA ALA A 138 0.55 -5.86 9.69
C ALA A 138 0.63 -5.65 11.22
N GLY A 139 1.10 -4.49 11.66
CA GLY A 139 1.09 -4.06 13.06
C GLY A 139 -0.32 -4.05 13.66
N ILE A 140 -1.30 -3.43 12.98
CA ILE A 140 -2.71 -3.42 13.43
C ILE A 140 -3.25 -4.85 13.59
N LYS A 141 -2.96 -5.74 12.64
CA LYS A 141 -3.40 -7.15 12.72
C LYS A 141 -2.80 -7.85 13.94
N ALA A 142 -1.50 -7.65 14.20
CA ALA A 142 -0.83 -8.20 15.37
C ALA A 142 -1.40 -7.65 16.69
N ASP A 143 -1.69 -6.35 16.74
CA ASP A 143 -2.28 -5.70 17.91
C ASP A 143 -3.69 -6.21 18.18
N ALA A 144 -4.49 -6.44 17.13
CA ALA A 144 -5.82 -7.03 17.25
C ALA A 144 -5.77 -8.46 17.79
N ILE A 145 -4.79 -9.27 17.37
CA ILE A 145 -4.56 -10.61 17.93
C ILE A 145 -4.22 -10.51 19.41
N THR A 146 -3.24 -9.66 19.76
CA THR A 146 -2.78 -9.47 21.14
C THR A 146 -3.95 -9.03 22.04
N ALA A 147 -4.71 -8.01 21.63
CA ALA A 147 -5.86 -7.53 22.39
C ALA A 147 -6.97 -8.59 22.55
N SER A 148 -7.15 -9.46 21.56
CA SER A 148 -8.12 -10.55 21.63
C SER A 148 -7.68 -11.66 22.60
N LEU A 149 -6.38 -11.95 22.65
CA LEU A 149 -5.80 -12.90 23.60
C LEU A 149 -5.89 -12.36 25.04
N ASP A 150 -5.54 -11.09 25.25
CA ASP A 150 -5.65 -10.41 26.54
C ASP A 150 -7.11 -10.42 27.05
N ALA A 151 -8.09 -10.16 26.18
CA ALA A 151 -9.51 -10.20 26.54
C ALA A 151 -10.01 -11.61 26.87
N CYS A 152 -9.28 -12.66 26.47
CA CYS A 152 -9.61 -14.06 26.71
C CYS A 152 -8.72 -14.72 27.77
N SER A 153 -7.93 -13.95 28.54
CA SER A 153 -6.92 -14.49 29.47
C SER A 153 -7.49 -15.45 30.51
N ASP A 154 -8.74 -15.24 30.95
CA ASP A 154 -9.42 -16.13 31.91
C ASP A 154 -9.48 -17.60 31.45
N TYR A 155 -9.43 -17.87 30.15
CA TYR A 155 -9.42 -19.24 29.62
C TYR A 155 -8.08 -19.95 29.79
N LEU A 156 -7.05 -19.23 30.23
CA LEU A 156 -5.72 -19.76 30.58
C LEU A 156 -5.63 -20.13 32.07
N GLU A 157 -6.56 -19.64 32.89
CA GLU A 157 -6.60 -19.89 34.33
C GLU A 157 -7.46 -21.11 34.67
N THR A 158 -6.83 -22.15 35.23
CA THR A 158 -7.51 -23.43 35.54
C THR A 158 -8.70 -23.23 36.47
N ASP A 159 -8.57 -22.37 37.48
CA ASP A 159 -9.66 -22.08 38.42
C ASP A 159 -10.83 -21.37 37.73
N CYS A 160 -10.56 -20.38 36.88
CA CYS A 160 -11.61 -19.71 36.11
C CYS A 160 -12.32 -20.64 35.14
N VAL A 161 -11.59 -21.55 34.49
CA VAL A 161 -12.17 -22.54 33.56
C VAL A 161 -12.99 -23.59 34.31
N MET A 162 -12.51 -24.06 35.45
CA MET A 162 -13.22 -25.00 36.32
C MET A 162 -14.57 -24.42 36.77
N ASP A 163 -14.56 -23.20 37.31
CA ASP A 163 -15.76 -22.52 37.81
C ASP A 163 -16.74 -22.18 36.67
N ARG A 164 -16.22 -21.75 35.51
CA ARG A 164 -17.03 -21.34 34.36
C ARG A 164 -17.75 -22.50 33.69
N LEU A 165 -17.11 -23.66 33.61
CA LEU A 165 -17.63 -24.83 32.90
C LEU A 165 -18.24 -25.89 33.84
N ASP A 166 -18.13 -25.71 35.16
CA ASP A 166 -18.59 -26.66 36.19
C ASP A 166 -18.02 -28.07 35.96
N ILE A 167 -16.69 -28.14 35.82
CA ILE A 167 -15.94 -29.37 35.55
C ILE A 167 -14.95 -29.67 36.68
N SER A 168 -14.35 -30.87 36.67
CA SER A 168 -13.29 -31.19 37.63
C SER A 168 -12.00 -30.41 37.34
N TYR A 169 -11.18 -30.19 38.37
CA TYR A 169 -9.88 -29.54 38.23
C TYR A 169 -8.98 -30.24 37.20
N GLU A 170 -8.91 -31.58 37.22
CA GLU A 170 -8.09 -32.36 36.27
C GLU A 170 -8.53 -32.15 34.80
N GLU A 171 -9.84 -32.02 34.58
CA GLU A 171 -10.41 -31.79 33.27
C GLU A 171 -10.19 -30.32 32.82
N ALA A 172 -10.26 -29.36 33.75
CA ALA A 172 -9.93 -27.96 33.51
C ALA A 172 -8.44 -27.77 33.18
N GLU A 173 -7.54 -28.44 33.90
CA GLU A 173 -6.09 -28.37 33.71
C GLU A 173 -5.65 -28.87 32.32
N LYS A 174 -6.28 -29.95 31.81
CA LYS A 174 -6.03 -30.43 30.45
C LYS A 174 -6.47 -29.40 29.40
N ARG A 175 -7.60 -28.72 29.63
CA ARG A 175 -8.11 -27.68 28.71
C ARG A 175 -7.25 -26.43 28.73
N THR A 176 -6.83 -25.96 29.91
CA THR A 176 -5.96 -24.78 30.03
C THR A 176 -4.59 -25.04 29.43
N SER A 177 -4.03 -26.24 29.58
CA SER A 177 -2.76 -26.63 28.94
C SER A 177 -2.82 -26.44 27.42
N GLY A 178 -3.87 -26.94 26.75
CA GLY A 178 -4.03 -26.74 25.30
C GLY A 178 -4.33 -25.28 24.90
N ALA A 179 -5.03 -24.53 25.77
CA ALA A 179 -5.29 -23.12 25.54
C ALA A 179 -4.01 -22.26 25.62
N ILE A 180 -3.10 -22.61 26.53
CA ILE A 180 -1.77 -21.97 26.66
C ILE A 180 -0.93 -22.24 25.41
N GLU A 181 -0.86 -23.49 24.94
CA GLU A 181 -0.14 -23.82 23.69
C GLU A 181 -0.67 -23.04 22.49
N PHE A 182 -2.01 -22.92 22.36
CA PHE A 182 -2.63 -22.12 21.31
C PHE A 182 -2.35 -20.62 21.47
N HIS A 183 -2.44 -20.10 22.69
CA HIS A 183 -2.13 -18.71 23.01
C HIS A 183 -0.70 -18.36 22.57
N ASP A 184 0.28 -19.16 22.95
CA ASP A 184 1.68 -18.90 22.64
C ASP A 184 1.95 -18.94 21.13
N ALA A 185 1.35 -19.91 20.42
CA ALA A 185 1.43 -19.96 18.96
C ALA A 185 0.83 -18.71 18.28
N MET A 186 -0.25 -18.15 18.84
CA MET A 186 -0.90 -16.94 18.31
C MET A 186 -0.08 -15.68 18.64
N VAL A 187 0.57 -15.61 19.80
CA VAL A 187 1.52 -14.55 20.14
C VAL A 187 2.72 -14.56 19.18
N ASP A 188 3.28 -15.74 18.92
CA ASP A 188 4.38 -15.90 17.96
C ASP A 188 3.97 -15.46 16.56
N PHE A 189 2.78 -15.84 16.11
CA PHE A 189 2.23 -15.39 14.83
C PHE A 189 2.07 -13.86 14.76
N ALA A 190 1.57 -13.22 15.82
CA ALA A 190 1.46 -11.76 15.90
C ALA A 190 2.84 -11.09 15.82
N ASN A 191 3.86 -11.65 16.46
CA ASN A 191 5.24 -11.14 16.37
C ASN A 191 5.81 -11.27 14.95
N GLN A 192 5.57 -12.39 14.28
CA GLN A 192 5.98 -12.57 12.88
C GLN A 192 5.32 -11.55 11.93
N LEU A 193 4.05 -11.21 12.17
CA LEU A 193 3.38 -10.15 11.40
C LEU A 193 4.06 -8.79 11.58
N ARG A 194 4.48 -8.43 12.80
CA ARG A 194 5.17 -7.16 13.08
C ARG A 194 6.56 -7.08 12.44
N GLU A 195 7.27 -8.19 12.37
CA GLU A 195 8.61 -8.26 11.75
C GLU A 195 8.56 -8.25 10.21
N GLY A 196 7.37 -8.45 9.63
CA GLY A 196 7.20 -8.76 8.21
C GLY A 196 7.60 -10.21 7.96
N ALA A 197 6.62 -11.05 7.58
CA ALA A 197 6.83 -12.48 7.38
C ALA A 197 8.11 -12.76 6.57
N LYS A 198 9.05 -13.50 7.17
CA LYS A 198 10.27 -14.00 6.50
C LYS A 198 9.93 -15.08 5.49
#